data_AF-A0A7S1U743-F1
#
_entry.id   AF-A0A7S1U743-F1
#
_cell.length_a   1.000
_cell.length_b   1.000
_cell.length_c   1.000
_cell.angle_alpha   90.00
_cell.angle_beta   90.00
_cell.angle_gamma   90.00
#
_symmetry.space_group_name_H-M   'P 1'
#
loop_
_entity.id
_entity.type
_entity.pdbx_description
1 polymer ?
#
loop_
_entity_poly.entity_id
_entity_poly.type
_entity_poly.pdbx_seq_one_letter_code
_entity_poly.pdbx_strand_id
1 'polypeptide(L)'
;ELKHGRIAMLATLGYITADFVKLPGDVHQVSSFAAHDAAVKSGAMTQILIFISIIEACSFVAIKEMIVDKSGRKPGDYAFDPLKFGKGDDPEWQLKELRNGRLAMLAFSGI
;
A
#
# COMPACT_ATOMS: atom_id res chain seq x y z
N GLU A 1 -3.18 11.82 1.37
CA GLU A 1 -3.63 11.05 2.54
C GLU A 1 -4.00 9.62 2.21
N LEU A 2 -4.99 9.35 1.34
CA LEU A 2 -5.42 7.98 0.99
C LEU A 2 -4.27 7.05 0.56
N LYS A 3 -3.35 7.51 -0.30
CA LYS A 3 -2.17 6.71 -0.70
C LYS A 3 -1.29 6.34 0.50
N HIS A 4 -0.99 7.28 1.38
CA HIS A 4 -0.17 7.03 2.57
C HIS A 4 -0.89 6.11 3.57
N GLY A 5 -2.20 6.29 3.76
CA GLY A 5 -3.01 5.42 4.60
C GLY A 5 -3.04 3.97 4.11
N ARG A 6 -3.23 3.75 2.80
CA ARG A 6 -3.20 2.39 2.20
C ARG A 6 -1.83 1.72 2.33
N ILE A 7 -0.75 2.46 2.05
CA ILE A 7 0.62 1.95 2.21
C ILE A 7 0.90 1.60 3.67
N ALA A 8 0.55 2.48 4.61
CA ALA A 8 0.76 2.23 6.04
C ALA A 8 -0.06 1.04 6.55
N MET A 9 -1.31 0.87 6.11
CA MET A 9 -2.14 -0.30 6.46
C MET A 9 -1.51 -1.62 6.01
N LEU A 10 -0.93 -1.67 4.81
CA LEU A 10 -0.23 -2.85 4.31
C LEU A 10 1.12 -3.05 5.02
N ALA A 11 1.82 -1.96 5.33
CA ALA A 11 3.11 -2.00 6.01
C ALA A 11 3.00 -2.51 7.46
N THR A 12 2.01 -2.06 8.23
CA THR A 12 1.79 -2.55 9.61
C THR A 12 1.43 -4.03 9.63
N LEU A 13 0.52 -4.46 8.76
CA LEU A 13 0.15 -5.87 8.63
C LEU A 13 1.37 -6.71 8.19
N GLY A 14 2.10 -6.25 7.18
CA GLY A 14 3.28 -6.94 6.65
C GLY A 14 4.39 -7.09 7.68
N TYR A 15 4.69 -6.03 8.43
CA TYR A 15 5.72 -6.05 9.47
C TYR A 15 5.39 -7.05 10.58
N ILE A 16 4.14 -7.08 11.05
CA ILE A 16 3.73 -8.02 12.11
C ILE A 16 3.71 -9.46 11.59
N THR A 17 3.16 -9.68 10.39
CA THR A 17 3.03 -11.03 9.82
C THR A 17 4.37 -11.65 9.43
N ALA A 18 5.37 -10.85 9.04
CA ALA A 18 6.71 -11.32 8.71
C ALA A 18 7.42 -12.00 9.89
N ASP A 19 7.09 -11.63 11.13
CA ASP A 19 7.66 -12.27 12.32
C ASP A 19 7.06 -13.66 12.58
N PHE A 20 5.79 -13.89 12.22
CA PHE A 20 5.08 -15.15 12.46
C PHE A 20 5.11 -16.12 11.29
N VAL A 21 5.01 -15.63 10.05
CA VAL A 21 4.91 -16.44 8.83
C VAL A 21 6.02 -16.03 7.88
N LYS A 22 7.06 -16.86 7.81
CA LYS A 22 8.22 -16.64 6.95
C LYS A 22 8.10 -17.47 5.69
N LEU A 23 8.39 -16.86 4.55
CA LEU A 23 8.46 -17.56 3.27
C LEU A 23 9.65 -18.54 3.28
N PRO A 24 9.55 -19.69 2.60
CA PRO A 24 10.64 -20.66 2.53
C PRO A 24 11.84 -20.04 1.79
N GLY A 25 13.00 -20.00 2.47
CA GLY A 25 14.26 -19.47 1.95
C GLY A 25 15.14 -18.89 3.06
N ASP A 26 16.44 -19.21 3.06
CA ASP A 26 17.38 -18.79 4.12
C ASP A 26 17.51 -17.26 4.24
N VAL A 27 17.27 -16.54 3.15
CA VAL A 27 17.28 -15.07 3.10
C VAL A 27 16.06 -14.43 3.80
N HIS A 28 15.02 -15.21 4.12
CA HIS A 28 13.78 -14.73 4.75
C HIS A 28 13.66 -15.13 6.23
N GLN A 29 14.65 -15.81 6.81
CA GLN A 29 14.65 -16.23 8.22
C GLN A 29 15.23 -15.17 9.18
N VAL A 30 15.24 -13.90 8.77
CA VAL A 30 15.74 -12.78 9.56
C VAL A 30 14.60 -12.04 10.27
N SER A 31 14.90 -11.36 11.38
CA SER A 31 13.94 -10.47 12.06
C SER A 31 13.49 -9.35 11.11
N SER A 32 12.25 -8.88 11.25
CA SER A 32 11.66 -7.81 10.44
C SER A 32 12.52 -6.54 10.35
N PHE A 33 13.34 -6.24 11.37
CA PHE A 33 14.28 -5.14 11.34
C PHE A 33 15.46 -5.36 10.37
N ALA A 34 16.05 -6.57 10.36
CA ALA A 34 17.18 -6.91 9.49
C ALA A 34 16.76 -7.35 8.08
N ALA A 35 15.45 -7.52 7.85
CA ALA A 35 14.89 -7.94 6.57
C ALA A 35 15.20 -6.94 5.44
N HIS A 36 15.25 -5.64 5.74
CA HIS A 36 15.57 -4.62 4.74
C HIS A 36 16.98 -4.82 4.15
N ASP A 37 18.00 -4.92 5.00
CA ASP A 37 19.40 -5.03 4.56
C ASP A 37 19.66 -6.36 3.85
N ALA A 38 19.02 -7.46 4.30
CA ALA A 38 19.06 -8.74 3.61
C ALA A 38 18.40 -8.69 2.23
N ALA A 39 17.25 -8.00 2.11
CA ALA A 39 16.54 -7.83 0.84
C ALA A 39 17.28 -6.91 -0.15
N VAL A 40 18.01 -5.91 0.35
CA VAL A 40 18.89 -5.06 -0.48
C VAL A 40 20.09 -5.86 -0.98
N LYS A 41 20.75 -6.63 -0.10
CA LYS A 41 21.91 -7.44 -0.47
C LYS A 41 21.58 -8.56 -1.45
N SER A 42 20.39 -9.14 -1.36
CA SER A 42 19.90 -10.13 -2.34
C SER A 42 19.42 -9.52 -3.65
N GLY A 43 19.27 -8.19 -3.73
CA GLY A 43 18.75 -7.49 -4.91
C GLY A 43 17.23 -7.55 -5.10
N ALA A 44 16.53 -8.29 -4.25
CA ALA A 44 15.07 -8.42 -4.29
C ALA A 44 14.37 -7.07 -4.09
N MET A 45 14.93 -6.19 -3.25
CA MET A 45 14.38 -4.85 -3.02
C MET A 45 14.36 -3.99 -4.30
N THR A 46 15.38 -4.11 -5.15
CA THR A 46 15.47 -3.38 -6.41
C THR A 46 14.40 -3.85 -7.40
N GLN A 47 14.11 -5.16 -7.44
CA GLN A 47 13.04 -5.71 -8.28
C GLN A 47 11.67 -5.15 -7.86
N ILE A 48 11.40 -5.11 -6.55
CA ILE A 48 10.15 -4.55 -6.00
C ILE A 48 10.02 -3.07 -6.35
N LEU A 49 11.10 -2.29 -6.19
CA LEU A 49 11.11 -0.86 -6.49
C LEU A 49 10.78 -0.59 -7.96
N ILE A 50 11.37 -1.34 -8.89
CA ILE A 50 11.09 -1.19 -10.33
C ILE A 50 9.61 -1.50 -10.62
N PHE A 51 9.07 -2.58 -10.04
CA PHE A 51 7.68 -2.96 -10.27
C PHE A 51 6.69 -1.92 -9.73
N ILE A 52 6.92 -1.43 -8.51
CA ILE A 52 6.11 -0.36 -7.90
C ILE A 52 6.21 0.92 -8.74
N SER A 53 7.41 1.24 -9.23
CA SER A 53 7.64 2.43 -10.07
C SER A 53 6.83 2.40 -11.37
N ILE A 54 6.72 1.23 -12.00
CA ILE A 54 5.90 1.05 -13.21
C ILE A 54 4.41 1.24 -12.89
N ILE A 55 3.93 0.62 -11.80
CA ILE A 55 2.53 0.76 -11.36
C ILE A 55 2.22 2.23 -11.02
N GLU A 56 3.14 2.93 -10.37
CA GLU A 56 2.99 4.34 -10.04
C GLU A 56 3.00 5.23 -11.29
N ALA A 57 3.83 4.93 -12.29
CA ALA A 57 3.83 5.63 -13.57
C ALA A 57 2.51 5.45 -14.33
N CYS A 58 1.94 4.25 -14.37
CA CYS A 58 0.63 4.00 -14.99
C CYS A 58 -0.49 4.71 -14.22
N SER A 59 -0.47 4.66 -12.89
CA SER A 59 -1.50 5.31 -12.05
C SER A 59 -1.34 6.84 -11.95
N PHE A 60 -0.20 7.40 -12.37
CA PHE A 60 0.01 8.83 -12.53
C PHE A 60 -0.81 9.43 -13.69
N VAL A 61 -1.05 8.65 -14.75
CA VAL A 61 -1.94 9.06 -15.86
C VAL A 61 -3.36 9.32 -15.32
N ALA A 62 -3.86 8.44 -14.46
CA ALA A 62 -5.15 8.64 -13.82
C ALA A 62 -5.17 9.93 -12.97
N ILE A 63 -4.09 10.25 -12.25
CA ILE A 63 -4.00 11.49 -11.45
C ILE A 63 -4.01 12.73 -12.36
N LYS A 64 -3.31 12.69 -13.51
CA LYS A 64 -3.35 13.78 -14.50
C LYS A 64 -4.77 14.02 -15.03
N GLU A 65 -5.51 12.97 -15.35
CA GLU A 65 -6.90 13.09 -15.81
C GLU A 65 -7.87 13.66 -14.75
N MET A 66 -7.52 13.61 -13.47
CA MET A 66 -8.30 14.28 -12.42
C MET A 66 -7.94 15.75 -12.25
N ILE A 67 -6.65 16.08 -12.30
CA ILE A 67 -6.17 17.43 -12.02
C ILE A 67 -6.30 18.33 -13.26
N VAL A 68 -6.04 17.79 -14.45
CA VAL A 68 -5.96 18.56 -15.71
C VAL A 68 -7.27 18.47 -16.49
N ASP A 69 -7.81 17.27 -16.68
CA ASP A 69 -9.00 17.07 -17.53
C ASP A 69 -10.35 17.22 -16.80
N LYS A 70 -10.34 17.46 -15.47
CA LYS A 70 -11.53 17.68 -14.63
C LYS A 70 -12.66 16.66 -14.87
N SER A 71 -12.31 15.39 -15.05
CA SER A 71 -13.23 14.28 -15.34
C SER A 71 -14.26 13.96 -14.24
N GLY A 72 -14.30 14.71 -13.13
CA GLY A 72 -15.23 14.47 -12.01
C GLY A 72 -14.92 13.23 -11.18
N ARG A 73 -13.82 12.52 -11.45
CA ARG A 73 -13.38 11.34 -10.70
C ARG A 73 -12.94 11.73 -9.29
N LYS A 74 -13.38 10.96 -8.28
CA LYS A 74 -13.04 11.22 -6.88
C LYS A 74 -11.59 10.80 -6.56
N PRO A 75 -10.89 11.52 -5.66
CA PRO A 75 -9.55 11.15 -5.24
C PRO A 75 -9.48 9.71 -4.69
N GLY A 76 -8.68 8.85 -5.31
CA GLY A 76 -8.46 7.47 -4.85
C GLY A 76 -9.43 6.41 -5.40
N ASP A 77 -10.35 6.82 -6.29
CA ASP A 77 -11.25 5.91 -7.00
C ASP A 77 -10.55 5.29 -8.22
N TYR A 78 -10.08 4.05 -8.06
CA TYR A 78 -9.43 3.27 -9.11
C TYR A 78 -10.38 2.24 -9.76
N ALA A 79 -11.69 2.32 -9.50
CA ALA A 79 -12.68 1.31 -9.93
C ALA A 79 -12.28 -0.15 -9.56
N PHE A 80 -11.44 -0.31 -8.54
CA PHE A 80 -10.90 -1.60 -8.10
C PHE A 80 -11.83 -2.20 -7.04
N ASP A 81 -12.92 -2.83 -7.48
CA ASP A 81 -13.87 -3.54 -6.62
C ASP A 81 -14.26 -4.92 -7.19
N PRO A 82 -13.37 -5.92 -7.09
CA PRO A 82 -13.65 -7.27 -7.59
C PRO A 82 -14.69 -8.04 -6.76
N LEU A 83 -14.91 -7.64 -5.50
CA LEU A 83 -15.79 -8.34 -4.54
C LEU A 83 -17.13 -7.60 -4.30
N LYS A 84 -17.34 -6.46 -4.96
CA LYS A 84 -18.54 -5.62 -4.85
C LYS A 84 -18.86 -5.20 -3.41
N PHE A 85 -17.83 -4.96 -2.60
CA PHE A 85 -17.98 -4.54 -1.21
C PHE A 85 -18.22 -3.02 -1.16
N GLY A 86 -19.48 -2.63 -1.29
CA GLY A 86 -19.89 -1.23 -1.26
C GLY A 86 -20.38 -0.81 -2.63
N LYS A 87 -21.70 -0.90 -2.83
CA LYS A 87 -22.38 -0.42 -4.04
C LYS A 87 -22.19 1.10 -4.14
N GLY A 88 -21.12 1.54 -4.78
CA GLY A 88 -20.93 2.91 -5.20
C GLY A 88 -20.97 3.93 -4.07
N ASP A 89 -19.79 4.40 -3.66
CA ASP A 89 -19.62 5.75 -3.12
C ASP A 89 -20.31 6.02 -1.77
N ASP A 90 -20.61 4.97 -1.00
CA ASP A 90 -21.13 5.09 0.36
C ASP A 90 -20.12 5.86 1.25
N PRO A 91 -20.49 7.04 1.77
CA PRO A 91 -19.58 7.91 2.51
C PRO A 91 -19.10 7.26 3.82
N GLU A 92 -19.87 6.32 4.37
CA GLU A 92 -19.50 5.59 5.58
C GLU A 92 -18.27 4.69 5.38
N TRP A 93 -18.15 4.03 4.22
CA TRP A 93 -17.01 3.17 3.92
C TRP A 93 -15.74 3.97 3.65
N GLN A 94 -15.86 5.13 3.01
CA GLN A 94 -14.75 6.06 2.80
C GLN A 94 -14.23 6.63 4.12
N LEU A 95 -15.12 6.95 5.06
CA LEU A 95 -14.74 7.40 6.40
C LEU A 95 -14.06 6.30 7.22
N LYS A 96 -14.53 5.06 7.12
CA LYS A 96 -13.87 3.90 7.75
C LYS A 96 -12.46 3.70 7.22
N GLU A 97 -12.27 3.76 5.90
CA GLU A 97 -10.95 3.68 5.28
C GLU A 97 -10.02 4.79 5.77
N LEU A 98 -10.49 6.03 5.81
CA LEU A 98 -9.68 7.17 6.24
C LEU A 98 -9.26 7.07 7.72
N ARG A 99 -10.17 6.67 8.60
CA ARG A 99 -9.88 6.50 10.04
C ARG A 99 -8.88 5.37 10.28
N ASN A 100 -9.04 4.24 9.60
CA ASN A 100 -8.10 3.13 9.69
C ASN A 100 -6.74 3.48 9.06
N GLY A 101 -6.72 4.23 7.96
CA GLY A 101 -5.50 4.71 7.33
C GLY A 101 -4.69 5.65 8.24
N ARG A 102 -5.36 6.59 8.92
CA ARG A 102 -4.71 7.48 9.91
C ARG A 102 -4.15 6.72 11.10
N LEU A 103 -4.93 5.78 11.64
CA LEU A 103 -4.49 4.92 12.73
C LEU A 103 -3.26 4.11 12.32
N ALA A 104 -3.26 3.53 11.12
CA ALA A 104 -2.15 2.74 10.62
C ALA A 104 -0.87 3.57 10.40
N MET A 105 -1.00 4.83 9.95
CA MET A 105 0.17 5.73 9.83
C MET A 105 0.84 5.99 11.17
N LEU A 106 0.07 6.19 12.24
CA LEU A 106 0.61 6.35 13.60
C LEU A 106 1.15 5.03 14.16
N ALA A 107 0.44 3.93 13.92
CA ALA A 107 0.86 2.61 14.37
C ALA A 107 2.21 2.20 13.75
N PHE A 108 2.40 2.41 12.45
CA PHE A 108 3.67 2.09 11.79
C PHE A 108 4.84 2.92 12.32
N SER A 109 4.60 4.20 12.64
CA SER A 109 5.63 5.06 13.21
C SER A 109 6.02 4.67 14.65
N GLY A 110 5.16 3.96 15.37
CA GLY A 110 5.41 3.54 16.76
C GLY A 110 5.98 2.13 16.91
N ILE A 111 6.01 1.35 15.82
CA ILE A 111 6.66 0.04 15.72
C ILE A 111 8.16 0.25 15.44
#